data_AF-A0A1F9DAH3-F1
#
_entry.id   AF-A0A1F9DAH3-F1
#
_cell.length_a   1.000
_cell.length_b   1.000
_cell.length_c   1.000
_cell.angle_alpha   90.00
_cell.angle_beta   90.00
_cell.angle_gamma   90.00
#
_symmetry.space_group_name_H-M   'P 1'
#
loop_
_entity.id
_entity.type
_entity.pdbx_description
1 polymer ?
#
loop_
_entity_poly.entity_id
_entity_poly.type
_entity_poly.pdbx_seq_one_letter_code
_entity_poly.pdbx_strand_id
1 'polypeptide(L)'
;MDGFTLFIIVGIGLLTTVAIAIWSFRRYEVTVFLTGLSPWLSALFIPNVPDEFQREGMGSYLRIGILLFAGTIGAIEYFRLRDRGEKLPFYLVLLGIFLSVALASTSYSIDPLYTFIRSSSFIFLFGFLLGLHVWLQDRQRFEGILNTLFLLVSFFIIINTVSIVIFPERVWWWNGENRFQGLWGHPNNMGSICMIAYPVLLWKYFRSTPLRRPFVLLLFVASAFMHFLTGSRASMITAFFGIFVWFFIQKKKVKLILSLGLLCVLALFVVEFRPISLQREEGAKLTDLTDREKFWYGSYVLLMERPLLGYGYGVEGKIWEDPRFYDTKGTLWSGSVKASLHNGYFSIAVGLGMIGFFVWCLILFIPLWQSRSLPFNDFKSFALTVMLMCMLLNFLESLLGGVDSLAAIIFWIAWVLVGRLSNTYQEGEDGQHLYDLGKSLR
;
A
#
# COMPACT_ATOMS: atom_id res chain seq x y z
N MET A 1 -20.13 -9.38 -31.71
CA MET A 1 -18.92 -8.75 -32.28
C MET A 1 -18.41 -9.69 -33.36
N ASP A 2 -18.26 -9.22 -34.60
CA ASP A 2 -17.75 -10.09 -35.68
C ASP A 2 -16.27 -10.44 -35.48
N GLY A 3 -15.81 -11.50 -36.15
CA GLY A 3 -14.43 -11.98 -36.01
C GLY A 3 -13.38 -10.95 -36.43
N PHE A 4 -13.72 -10.06 -37.37
CA PHE A 4 -12.84 -9.00 -37.85
C PHE A 4 -12.61 -7.90 -36.80
N THR A 5 -13.68 -7.45 -36.14
CA THR A 5 -13.61 -6.46 -35.04
C THR A 5 -12.83 -7.02 -33.87
N LEU A 6 -13.06 -8.30 -33.50
CA LEU A 6 -12.27 -8.97 -32.47
C LEU A 6 -10.78 -9.00 -32.85
N PHE A 7 -10.47 -9.36 -34.09
CA PHE A 7 -9.09 -9.39 -34.59
C PHE A 7 -8.41 -8.01 -34.50
N ILE A 8 -9.09 -6.93 -34.88
CA ILE A 8 -8.58 -5.56 -34.76
C ILE A 8 -8.31 -5.19 -33.30
N ILE A 9 -9.26 -5.45 -32.39
CA ILE A 9 -9.12 -5.12 -30.96
C ILE A 9 -7.94 -5.88 -30.35
N VAL A 10 -7.81 -7.18 -30.65
CA VAL A 10 -6.69 -8.01 -30.20
C VAL A 10 -5.37 -7.50 -30.77
N GLY A 11 -5.34 -7.15 -32.06
CA GLY A 11 -4.15 -6.59 -32.72
C GLY A 11 -3.67 -5.27 -32.10
N ILE A 12 -4.58 -4.32 -31.87
CA ILE A 12 -4.27 -3.05 -31.20
C ILE A 12 -3.82 -3.30 -29.76
N GLY A 13 -4.47 -4.21 -29.04
CA GLY A 13 -4.10 -4.57 -27.67
C GLY A 13 -2.69 -5.14 -27.58
N LEU A 14 -2.32 -6.05 -28.50
CA LEU A 14 -0.98 -6.62 -28.59
C LEU A 14 0.07 -5.57 -28.92
N LEU A 15 -0.15 -4.74 -29.94
CA LEU A 15 0.77 -3.67 -30.32
C LEU A 15 1.01 -2.68 -29.17
N THR A 16 -0.07 -2.30 -28.48
CA THR A 16 -0.01 -1.44 -27.29
C THR A 16 0.81 -2.08 -26.18
N THR A 17 0.57 -3.37 -25.90
CA THR A 17 1.31 -4.13 -24.88
C THR A 17 2.80 -4.21 -25.21
N VAL A 18 3.17 -4.47 -26.47
CA VAL A 18 4.57 -4.49 -26.93
C VAL A 18 5.21 -3.12 -26.81
N ALA A 19 4.52 -2.05 -27.21
CA ALA A 19 5.03 -0.68 -27.07
C ALA A 19 5.27 -0.30 -25.60
N ILE A 20 4.33 -0.65 -24.71
CA ILE A 20 4.48 -0.45 -23.26
C ILE A 20 5.63 -1.30 -22.70
N ALA A 21 5.83 -2.53 -23.19
CA ALA A 21 6.97 -3.38 -22.82
C ALA A 21 8.31 -2.73 -23.17
N ILE A 22 8.47 -2.33 -24.43
CA ILE A 22 9.69 -1.66 -24.91
C ILE A 22 9.95 -0.39 -24.10
N TRP A 23 8.90 0.38 -23.81
CA TRP A 23 9.05 1.61 -23.03
C TRP A 23 9.42 1.32 -21.57
N SER A 24 8.82 0.31 -20.96
CA SER A 24 9.10 -0.12 -19.59
C SER A 24 10.53 -0.61 -19.40
N PHE A 25 11.10 -1.32 -20.40
CA PHE A 25 12.52 -1.69 -20.39
C PHE A 25 13.46 -0.46 -20.51
N ARG A 26 13.03 0.60 -21.19
CA ARG A 26 13.83 1.82 -21.36
C ARG A 26 13.69 2.81 -20.20
N ARG A 27 12.55 2.80 -19.51
CA ARG A 27 12.20 3.74 -18.45
C ARG A 27 11.47 3.01 -17.33
N TYR A 28 12.22 2.69 -16.27
CA TYR A 28 11.68 2.03 -15.09
C TYR A 28 10.53 2.82 -14.43
N GLU A 29 10.49 4.15 -14.63
CA GLU A 29 9.41 5.00 -14.17
C GLU A 29 8.04 4.56 -14.71
N VAL A 30 7.99 4.05 -15.96
CA VAL A 30 6.76 3.52 -16.55
C VAL A 30 6.32 2.27 -15.80
N THR A 31 7.24 1.37 -15.47
CA THR A 31 6.94 0.16 -14.70
C THR A 31 6.45 0.49 -13.29
N VAL A 32 7.10 1.45 -12.61
CA VAL A 32 6.66 1.95 -11.30
C VAL A 32 5.24 2.54 -11.38
N PHE A 33 4.97 3.36 -12.40
CA PHE A 33 3.66 3.97 -12.60
C PHE A 33 2.57 2.92 -12.84
N LEU A 34 2.80 1.97 -13.75
CA LEU A 34 1.84 0.89 -14.05
C LEU A 34 1.57 0.02 -12.82
N THR A 35 2.61 -0.33 -12.07
CA THR A 35 2.48 -1.11 -10.83
C THR A 35 1.59 -0.37 -9.84
N GLY A 36 1.85 0.92 -9.59
CA GLY A 36 1.02 1.75 -8.72
C GLY A 36 -0.39 2.03 -9.25
N LEU A 37 -0.59 2.06 -10.57
CA LEU A 37 -1.90 2.24 -11.20
C LEU A 37 -2.77 0.97 -11.09
N SER A 38 -2.16 -0.20 -10.97
CA SER A 38 -2.85 -1.49 -11.05
C SER A 38 -4.01 -1.68 -10.04
N PRO A 39 -3.94 -1.27 -8.76
CA PRO A 39 -5.05 -1.44 -7.83
C PRO A 39 -6.24 -0.54 -8.18
N TRP A 40 -5.98 0.66 -8.70
CA TRP A 40 -7.02 1.59 -9.15
C TRP A 40 -7.78 1.02 -10.35
N LEU A 41 -7.07 0.49 -11.34
CA LEU A 41 -7.70 -0.13 -12.50
C LEU A 41 -8.58 -1.32 -12.11
N SER A 42 -8.20 -2.09 -11.09
CA SER A 42 -9.08 -3.13 -10.54
C SER A 42 -10.34 -2.52 -9.89
N ALA A 43 -10.19 -1.46 -9.11
CA ALA A 43 -11.29 -0.81 -8.41
C ALA A 43 -12.33 -0.18 -9.36
N LEU A 44 -11.92 0.19 -10.58
CA LEU A 44 -12.84 0.66 -11.62
C LEU A 44 -13.86 -0.40 -12.08
N PHE A 45 -13.65 -1.68 -11.77
CA PHE A 45 -14.61 -2.75 -12.07
C PHE A 45 -15.42 -3.20 -10.85
N ILE A 46 -15.16 -2.62 -9.67
CA ILE A 46 -15.95 -2.93 -8.48
C ILE A 46 -17.22 -2.05 -8.53
N PRO A 47 -18.41 -2.66 -8.62
CA PRO A 47 -19.67 -1.93 -8.56
C PRO A 47 -19.88 -1.33 -7.16
N ASN A 48 -20.52 -0.17 -7.08
CA ASN A 48 -20.92 0.45 -5.80
C ASN A 48 -22.21 -0.19 -5.28
N VAL A 49 -22.12 -1.45 -4.85
CA VAL A 49 -23.24 -2.28 -4.39
C VAL A 49 -22.83 -3.05 -3.15
N PRO A 50 -23.78 -3.64 -2.40
CA PRO A 50 -23.47 -4.45 -1.24
C PRO A 50 -22.41 -5.52 -1.49
N ASP A 51 -21.53 -5.70 -0.50
CA ASP A 51 -20.35 -6.57 -0.62
C ASP A 51 -20.73 -8.01 -0.98
N GLU A 52 -21.91 -8.47 -0.53
CA GLU A 52 -22.49 -9.79 -0.87
C GLU A 52 -22.71 -9.99 -2.38
N PHE A 53 -22.90 -8.90 -3.13
CA PHE A 53 -23.09 -8.93 -4.58
C PHE A 53 -21.78 -8.72 -5.36
N GLN A 54 -20.66 -8.43 -4.67
CA GLN A 54 -19.38 -8.18 -5.33
C GLN A 54 -18.70 -9.50 -5.73
N ARG A 55 -18.96 -9.93 -6.97
CA ARG A 55 -18.22 -11.05 -7.57
C ARG A 55 -16.83 -10.62 -8.01
N GLU A 56 -15.90 -11.57 -8.04
CA GLU A 56 -14.62 -11.35 -8.70
C GLU A 56 -14.84 -11.03 -10.17
N GLY A 57 -14.39 -9.84 -10.56
CA GLY A 57 -14.58 -9.31 -11.90
C GLY A 57 -13.28 -9.22 -12.68
N MET A 58 -13.40 -8.78 -13.94
CA MET A 58 -12.28 -8.51 -14.84
C MET A 58 -11.19 -7.62 -14.23
N GLY A 59 -11.53 -6.73 -13.28
CA GLY A 59 -10.58 -5.85 -12.61
C GLY A 59 -9.45 -6.58 -11.88
N SER A 60 -9.74 -7.69 -11.20
CA SER A 60 -8.71 -8.46 -10.48
C SER A 60 -7.72 -9.12 -11.45
N TYR A 61 -8.23 -9.70 -12.54
CA TYR A 61 -7.39 -10.26 -13.61
C TYR A 61 -6.53 -9.19 -14.29
N LEU A 62 -7.10 -8.01 -14.56
CA LEU A 62 -6.36 -6.89 -15.14
C LEU A 62 -5.19 -6.47 -14.25
N ARG A 63 -5.42 -6.31 -12.94
CA ARG A 63 -4.37 -5.99 -11.98
C ARG A 63 -3.29 -7.07 -11.93
N ILE A 64 -3.68 -8.34 -11.84
CA ILE A 64 -2.72 -9.46 -11.81
C ILE A 64 -1.89 -9.48 -13.10
N GLY A 65 -2.51 -9.24 -14.26
CA GLY A 65 -1.81 -9.14 -15.55
C GLY A 65 -0.79 -8.00 -15.58
N ILE A 66 -1.13 -6.82 -15.05
CA ILE A 66 -0.19 -5.69 -14.94
C ILE A 66 0.97 -6.02 -13.99
N LEU A 67 0.68 -6.66 -12.85
CA LEU A 67 1.72 -7.08 -11.90
C LEU A 67 2.63 -8.16 -12.50
N LEU A 68 2.08 -9.16 -13.18
CA LEU A 68 2.85 -10.17 -13.91
C LEU A 68 3.79 -9.52 -14.92
N PHE A 69 3.27 -8.57 -15.70
CA PHE A 69 4.05 -7.82 -16.68
C PHE A 69 5.19 -7.03 -16.01
N ALA A 70 4.89 -6.22 -15.00
CA ALA A 70 5.90 -5.44 -14.28
C ALA A 70 6.92 -6.34 -13.56
N GLY A 71 6.45 -7.44 -12.99
CA GLY A 71 7.25 -8.45 -12.31
C GLY A 71 8.23 -9.15 -13.23
N THR A 72 7.77 -9.50 -14.43
CA THR A 72 8.60 -10.13 -15.46
C THR A 72 9.71 -9.19 -15.93
N ILE A 73 9.38 -7.91 -16.19
CA ILE A 73 10.38 -6.90 -16.57
C ILE A 73 11.41 -6.71 -15.45
N GLY A 74 10.96 -6.56 -14.21
CA GLY A 74 11.86 -6.39 -13.06
C GLY A 74 12.77 -7.59 -12.84
N ALA A 75 12.25 -8.81 -12.95
CA ALA A 75 13.04 -10.03 -12.84
C ALA A 75 14.10 -10.14 -13.96
N ILE A 76 13.72 -9.86 -15.21
CA ILE A 76 14.66 -9.87 -16.36
C ILE A 76 15.80 -8.87 -16.13
N GLU A 77 15.49 -7.64 -15.72
CA GLU A 77 16.50 -6.62 -15.45
C GLU A 77 17.43 -7.01 -14.28
N TYR A 78 16.86 -7.62 -13.23
CA TYR A 78 17.66 -8.15 -12.12
C TYR A 78 18.65 -9.22 -12.60
N PHE A 79 18.20 -10.22 -13.37
CA PHE A 79 19.09 -11.28 -13.86
C PHE A 79 20.14 -10.78 -14.85
N ARG A 80 19.81 -9.81 -15.71
CA ARG A 80 20.78 -9.18 -16.63
C ARG A 80 21.93 -8.48 -15.91
N LEU A 81 21.65 -7.88 -14.75
CA LEU A 81 22.64 -7.10 -14.00
C LEU A 81 23.32 -7.90 -12.90
N ARG A 82 22.71 -9.00 -12.45
CA ARG A 82 23.33 -9.96 -11.52
C ARG A 82 24.65 -10.52 -12.02
N ASP A 83 24.82 -10.68 -13.34
CA ASP A 83 26.08 -11.13 -13.95
C ASP A 83 27.27 -10.19 -13.66
N ARG A 84 27.01 -8.99 -13.13
CA ARG A 84 28.03 -8.03 -12.68
C ARG A 84 28.47 -8.21 -11.22
N GLY A 85 27.98 -9.24 -10.53
CA GLY A 85 28.41 -9.59 -9.17
C GLY A 85 27.63 -8.94 -8.02
N GLU A 86 26.53 -8.21 -8.29
CA GLU A 86 25.66 -7.71 -7.23
C GLU A 86 24.99 -8.89 -6.48
N LYS A 87 25.23 -8.97 -5.16
CA LYS A 87 24.60 -9.97 -4.29
C LYS A 87 23.20 -9.51 -3.90
N LEU A 88 22.25 -10.44 -3.88
CA LEU A 88 20.89 -10.15 -3.39
C LEU A 88 20.96 -9.79 -1.89
N PRO A 89 20.40 -8.65 -1.45
CA PRO A 89 20.42 -8.31 -0.04
C PRO A 89 19.56 -9.29 0.76
N PHE A 90 19.97 -9.55 1.99
CA PHE A 90 19.34 -10.53 2.86
C PHE A 90 17.83 -10.33 3.05
N TYR A 91 17.36 -9.09 3.12
CA TYR A 91 15.94 -8.78 3.27
C TYR A 91 15.09 -9.21 2.05
N LEU A 92 15.64 -9.17 0.82
CA LEU A 92 14.98 -9.69 -0.39
C LEU A 92 15.02 -11.22 -0.44
N VAL A 93 16.10 -11.84 0.06
CA VAL A 93 16.18 -13.30 0.22
C VAL A 93 15.07 -13.79 1.15
N LEU A 94 14.90 -13.13 2.31
CA LEU A 94 13.83 -13.47 3.26
C LEU A 94 12.44 -13.32 2.64
N LEU A 95 12.20 -12.26 1.86
CA LEU A 95 10.93 -12.10 1.15
C LEU A 95 10.69 -13.24 0.14
N GLY A 96 11.72 -13.65 -0.60
CA GLY A 96 11.64 -14.83 -1.48
C GLY A 96 11.32 -16.13 -0.73
N ILE A 97 11.92 -16.35 0.44
CA ILE A 97 11.61 -17.48 1.32
C ILE A 97 10.16 -17.43 1.78
N PHE A 98 9.70 -16.28 2.29
CA PHE A 98 8.32 -16.07 2.71
C PHE A 98 7.32 -16.38 1.59
N LEU A 99 7.58 -15.89 0.37
CA LEU A 99 6.72 -16.13 -0.78
C LEU A 99 6.71 -17.59 -1.23
N SER A 100 7.84 -18.30 -1.07
CA SER A 100 7.91 -19.74 -1.32
C SER A 100 7.06 -20.51 -0.31
N VAL A 101 7.09 -20.12 0.98
CA VAL A 101 6.22 -20.68 2.01
C VAL A 101 4.75 -20.36 1.72
N ALA A 102 4.45 -19.12 1.33
CA ALA A 102 3.11 -18.70 0.94
C ALA A 102 2.57 -19.52 -0.24
N LEU A 103 3.37 -19.76 -1.27
CA LEU A 103 2.99 -20.60 -2.40
C LEU A 103 2.81 -22.06 -1.99
N ALA A 104 3.74 -22.61 -1.19
CA ALA A 104 3.66 -23.99 -0.67
C ALA A 104 2.40 -24.20 0.19
N SER A 105 1.93 -23.15 0.87
CA SER A 105 0.70 -23.20 1.67
C SER A 105 -0.56 -23.51 0.88
N THR A 106 -0.52 -23.36 -0.45
CA THR A 106 -1.58 -23.83 -1.37
C THR A 106 -1.93 -25.31 -1.14
N SER A 107 -0.94 -26.15 -0.82
CA SER A 107 -1.12 -27.60 -0.66
C SER A 107 -1.98 -28.01 0.53
N TYR A 108 -2.03 -27.17 1.58
CA TYR A 108 -2.81 -27.42 2.80
C TYR A 108 -3.88 -26.34 3.06
N SER A 109 -4.04 -25.41 2.10
CA SER A 109 -4.96 -24.30 2.25
C SER A 109 -6.42 -24.77 2.25
N ILE A 110 -7.25 -24.10 3.06
CA ILE A 110 -8.72 -24.24 3.00
C ILE A 110 -9.33 -23.64 1.73
N ASP A 111 -8.55 -22.84 0.99
CA ASP A 111 -8.86 -22.41 -0.37
C ASP A 111 -7.59 -22.41 -1.23
N PRO A 112 -7.23 -23.56 -1.82
CA PRO A 112 -6.01 -23.67 -2.61
C PRO A 112 -5.97 -22.69 -3.78
N LEU A 113 -7.09 -22.50 -4.48
CA LEU A 113 -7.14 -21.61 -5.64
C LEU A 113 -6.91 -20.15 -5.23
N TYR A 114 -7.59 -19.69 -4.18
CA TYR A 114 -7.42 -18.33 -3.69
C TYR A 114 -6.00 -18.09 -3.17
N THR A 115 -5.47 -19.01 -2.36
CA THR A 115 -4.08 -18.95 -1.87
C THR A 115 -3.08 -18.89 -3.02
N PHE A 116 -3.27 -19.71 -4.06
CA PHE A 116 -2.41 -19.71 -5.24
C PHE A 116 -2.45 -18.36 -5.97
N ILE A 117 -3.64 -17.80 -6.20
CA ILE A 117 -3.80 -16.49 -6.87
C ILE A 117 -3.14 -15.38 -6.05
N ARG A 118 -3.37 -15.36 -4.73
CA ARG A 118 -2.79 -14.38 -3.80
C ARG A 118 -1.26 -14.45 -3.75
N SER A 119 -0.72 -15.64 -3.54
CA SER A 119 0.73 -15.85 -3.48
C SER A 119 1.40 -15.53 -4.82
N SER A 120 0.83 -15.97 -5.94
CA SER A 120 1.34 -15.66 -7.29
C SER A 120 1.35 -14.16 -7.57
N SER A 121 0.29 -13.46 -7.19
CA SER A 121 0.21 -11.99 -7.35
C SER A 121 1.33 -11.28 -6.59
N PHE A 122 1.65 -11.76 -5.39
CA PHE A 122 2.72 -11.20 -4.58
C PHE A 122 4.12 -11.59 -5.10
N ILE A 123 4.28 -12.78 -5.67
CA ILE A 123 5.50 -13.19 -6.40
C ILE A 123 5.74 -12.26 -7.60
N PHE A 124 4.70 -11.87 -8.33
CA PHE A 124 4.86 -10.90 -9.42
C PHE A 124 5.29 -9.52 -8.91
N LEU A 125 4.72 -9.04 -7.81
CA LEU A 125 5.22 -7.83 -7.17
C LEU A 125 6.68 -7.99 -6.72
N PHE A 126 7.08 -9.15 -6.19
CA PHE A 126 8.47 -9.42 -5.83
C PHE A 126 9.43 -9.33 -7.02
N GLY A 127 9.05 -9.86 -8.18
CA GLY A 127 9.81 -9.67 -9.43
C GLY A 127 10.03 -8.19 -9.76
N PHE A 128 9.00 -7.36 -9.54
CA PHE A 128 9.11 -5.90 -9.71
C PHE A 128 10.07 -5.28 -8.69
N LEU A 129 10.03 -5.72 -7.43
CA LEU A 129 10.94 -5.24 -6.38
C LEU A 129 12.40 -5.61 -6.63
N LEU A 130 12.66 -6.77 -7.25
CA LEU A 130 14.01 -7.15 -7.71
C LEU A 130 14.54 -6.17 -8.76
N GLY A 131 13.71 -5.83 -9.76
CA GLY A 131 14.06 -4.80 -10.75
C GLY A 131 14.28 -3.44 -10.11
N LEU A 132 13.38 -3.05 -9.19
CA LEU A 132 13.47 -1.80 -8.45
C LEU A 132 14.78 -1.66 -7.67
N HIS A 133 15.23 -2.73 -7.00
CA HIS A 133 16.49 -2.75 -6.28
C HIS A 133 17.67 -2.41 -7.18
N VAL A 134 17.70 -3.00 -8.37
CA VAL A 134 18.79 -2.83 -9.34
C VAL A 134 18.67 -1.50 -10.09
N TRP A 135 17.46 -0.97 -10.28
CA TRP A 135 17.28 0.35 -10.85
C TRP A 135 17.78 1.44 -9.92
N LEU A 136 17.75 1.27 -8.60
CA LEU A 136 18.14 2.27 -7.60
C LEU A 136 19.67 2.39 -7.40
N GLN A 137 20.37 2.82 -8.44
CA GLN A 137 21.84 2.92 -8.43
C GLN A 137 22.35 4.28 -7.98
N ASP A 138 21.60 5.34 -8.28
CA ASP A 138 22.04 6.71 -8.09
C ASP A 138 20.89 7.61 -7.63
N ARG A 139 21.25 8.78 -7.09
CA ARG A 139 20.30 9.77 -6.56
C ARG A 139 19.28 10.24 -7.60
N GLN A 140 19.67 10.37 -8.87
CA GLN A 140 18.75 10.81 -9.92
C GLN A 140 17.62 9.79 -10.08
N ARG A 141 17.93 8.49 -9.99
CA ARG A 141 16.92 7.44 -10.04
C ARG A 141 16.03 7.38 -8.81
N PHE A 142 16.57 7.62 -7.61
CA PHE A 142 15.73 7.83 -6.41
C PHE A 142 14.73 8.98 -6.63
N GLU A 143 15.19 10.10 -7.16
CA GLU A 143 14.32 11.25 -7.48
C GLU A 143 13.32 10.93 -8.59
N GLY A 144 13.72 10.14 -9.60
CA GLY A 144 12.85 9.64 -10.65
C GLY A 144 11.65 8.86 -10.10
N ILE A 145 11.89 7.88 -9.21
CA ILE A 145 10.82 7.12 -8.54
C ILE A 145 9.89 8.04 -7.77
N LEU A 146 10.43 8.95 -6.94
CA LEU A 146 9.59 9.83 -6.12
C LEU A 146 8.79 10.83 -6.96
N ASN A 147 9.34 11.29 -8.09
CA ASN A 147 8.59 12.09 -9.05
C ASN A 147 7.46 11.28 -9.71
N THR A 148 7.69 10.00 -10.02
CA THR A 148 6.65 9.09 -10.53
C THR A 148 5.55 8.87 -9.50
N LEU A 149 5.91 8.65 -8.22
CA LEU A 149 4.93 8.54 -7.14
C LEU A 149 4.15 9.85 -6.96
N PHE A 150 4.81 11.01 -7.09
CA PHE A 150 4.14 12.30 -7.07
C PHE A 150 3.14 12.45 -8.23
N LEU A 151 3.52 12.05 -9.45
CA LEU A 151 2.62 12.07 -10.59
C LEU A 151 1.41 11.17 -10.36
N LEU A 152 1.64 9.96 -9.86
CA LEU A 152 0.61 8.97 -9.55
C LEU A 152 -0.38 9.49 -8.47
N VAL A 153 0.14 10.01 -7.36
CA VAL A 153 -0.68 10.61 -6.29
C VAL A 153 -1.45 11.82 -6.79
N SER A 154 -0.81 12.70 -7.57
CA SER A 154 -1.48 13.87 -8.15
C SER A 154 -2.61 13.45 -9.08
N PHE A 155 -2.37 12.45 -9.93
CA PHE A 155 -3.39 11.86 -10.80
C PHE A 155 -4.58 11.36 -9.99
N PHE A 156 -4.35 10.59 -8.92
CA PHE A 156 -5.43 10.07 -8.08
C PHE A 156 -6.19 11.16 -7.34
N ILE A 157 -5.51 12.20 -6.86
CA ILE A 157 -6.18 13.34 -6.21
C ILE A 157 -7.09 14.04 -7.23
N ILE A 158 -6.56 14.37 -8.41
CA ILE A 158 -7.30 15.09 -9.44
C ILE A 158 -8.49 14.28 -9.95
N ILE A 159 -8.29 13.01 -10.29
CA ILE A 159 -9.38 12.18 -10.84
C ILE A 159 -10.50 11.97 -9.82
N ASN A 160 -10.19 11.81 -8.52
CA ASN A 160 -11.20 11.66 -7.48
C ASN A 160 -11.92 12.97 -7.21
N THR A 161 -11.23 14.11 -7.23
CA THR A 161 -11.86 15.44 -7.15
C THR A 161 -12.84 15.66 -8.31
N VAL A 162 -12.43 15.36 -9.54
CA VAL A 162 -13.30 15.48 -10.73
C VAL A 162 -14.48 14.50 -10.66
N SER A 163 -14.25 13.29 -10.13
CA SER A 163 -15.29 12.27 -10.04
C SER A 163 -16.40 12.61 -9.06
N ILE A 164 -16.17 13.51 -8.09
CA ILE A 164 -17.25 14.03 -7.23
C ILE A 164 -18.34 14.69 -8.06
N VAL A 165 -17.97 15.39 -9.13
CA VAL A 165 -18.92 16.10 -10.00
C VAL A 165 -19.48 15.17 -11.09
N ILE A 166 -18.62 14.36 -11.71
CA ILE A 166 -19.02 13.56 -12.87
C ILE A 166 -19.76 12.27 -12.46
N PHE A 167 -19.36 11.65 -11.35
CA PHE A 167 -19.87 10.34 -10.91
C PHE A 167 -20.25 10.34 -9.42
N PRO A 168 -21.16 11.23 -8.97
CA PRO A 168 -21.52 11.35 -7.56
C PRO A 168 -21.98 10.01 -6.96
N GLU A 169 -22.84 9.27 -7.66
CA GLU A 169 -23.37 7.97 -7.23
C GLU A 169 -22.31 6.89 -7.01
N ARG A 170 -21.12 7.07 -7.60
CA ARG A 170 -20.03 6.10 -7.50
C ARG A 170 -19.07 6.43 -6.37
N VAL A 171 -18.82 7.72 -6.14
CA VAL A 171 -17.77 8.16 -5.21
C VAL A 171 -18.20 8.16 -3.75
N TRP A 172 -19.50 8.09 -3.49
CA TRP A 172 -20.07 7.96 -2.15
C TRP A 172 -20.39 6.50 -1.85
N TRP A 173 -20.09 6.06 -0.63
CA TRP A 173 -20.27 4.68 -0.22
C TRP A 173 -21.75 4.32 -0.06
N TRP A 174 -22.16 3.17 -0.61
CA TRP A 174 -23.55 2.74 -0.66
C TRP A 174 -24.18 2.47 0.73
N ASN A 175 -23.39 2.01 1.71
CA ASN A 175 -23.89 1.48 3.00
C ASN A 175 -23.81 2.45 4.17
N GLY A 176 -23.50 3.72 3.94
CA GLY A 176 -23.23 4.61 5.06
C GLY A 176 -23.47 6.06 4.75
N GLU A 177 -23.70 6.81 5.83
CA GLU A 177 -23.90 8.24 5.84
C GLU A 177 -22.73 8.95 5.11
N ASN A 178 -22.94 9.35 3.86
CA ASN A 178 -22.09 10.28 3.10
C ASN A 178 -20.57 10.06 3.23
N ARG A 179 -20.10 8.80 3.27
CA ARG A 179 -18.67 8.49 3.33
C ARG A 179 -18.07 8.46 1.94
N PHE A 180 -17.01 9.24 1.75
CA PHE A 180 -16.32 9.30 0.47
C PHE A 180 -15.41 8.09 0.28
N GLN A 181 -15.67 7.32 -0.78
CA GLN A 181 -14.81 6.20 -1.20
C GLN A 181 -14.05 6.48 -2.50
N GLY A 182 -14.37 7.59 -3.17
CA GLY A 182 -13.81 7.89 -4.48
C GLY A 182 -14.02 6.73 -5.46
N LEU A 183 -13.04 6.49 -6.32
CA LEU A 183 -13.07 5.39 -7.29
C LEU A 183 -12.38 4.10 -6.77
N TRP A 184 -12.38 3.87 -5.45
CA TRP A 184 -11.63 2.78 -4.80
C TRP A 184 -12.50 1.66 -4.20
N GLY A 185 -13.82 1.77 -4.34
CA GLY A 185 -14.80 0.78 -3.91
C GLY A 185 -15.01 0.66 -2.38
N HIS A 186 -14.18 1.33 -1.57
CA HIS A 186 -14.35 1.35 -0.12
C HIS A 186 -13.72 2.62 0.50
N PRO A 187 -14.37 3.27 1.49
CA PRO A 187 -13.83 4.47 2.14
C PRO A 187 -12.46 4.28 2.80
N ASN A 188 -12.20 3.13 3.42
CA ASN A 188 -10.88 2.88 4.05
C ASN A 188 -9.76 2.75 3.02
N ASN A 189 -10.05 2.25 1.82
CA ASN A 189 -9.07 2.19 0.74
C ASN A 189 -8.70 3.62 0.31
N MET A 190 -9.69 4.49 0.08
CA MET A 190 -9.45 5.89 -0.22
C MET A 190 -8.71 6.62 0.92
N GLY A 191 -9.07 6.33 2.17
CA GLY A 191 -8.39 6.86 3.36
C GLY A 191 -6.91 6.48 3.39
N SER A 192 -6.58 5.22 3.12
CA SER A 192 -5.19 4.74 3.04
C SER A 192 -4.39 5.44 1.92
N ILE A 193 -5.06 5.87 0.86
CA ILE A 193 -4.44 6.55 -0.29
C ILE A 193 -4.15 8.01 0.03
N CYS A 194 -5.10 8.70 0.66
CA CYS A 194 -4.84 10.03 1.19
C CYS A 194 -3.73 10.00 2.25
N MET A 195 -3.70 8.96 3.10
CA MET A 195 -2.64 8.75 4.08
C MET A 195 -1.25 8.70 3.41
N ILE A 196 -1.02 7.87 2.39
CA ILE A 196 0.28 7.78 1.70
C ILE A 196 0.60 9.01 0.83
N ALA A 197 -0.40 9.81 0.45
CA ALA A 197 -0.17 11.02 -0.34
C ALA A 197 0.67 12.05 0.44
N TYR A 198 0.51 12.14 1.76
CA TYR A 198 1.20 13.15 2.57
C TYR A 198 2.74 13.10 2.49
N PRO A 199 3.43 11.96 2.73
CA PRO A 199 4.88 11.91 2.59
C PRO A 199 5.36 12.22 1.16
N VAL A 200 4.61 11.83 0.13
CA VAL A 200 4.92 12.15 -1.28
C VAL A 200 4.82 13.66 -1.54
N LEU A 201 3.73 14.29 -1.10
CA LEU A 201 3.48 15.71 -1.27
C LEU A 201 4.44 16.56 -0.41
N LEU A 202 4.76 16.15 0.81
CA LEU A 202 5.76 16.80 1.66
C LEU A 202 7.14 16.76 1.02
N TRP A 203 7.56 15.59 0.52
CA TRP A 203 8.81 15.45 -0.23
C TRP A 203 8.86 16.42 -1.40
N LYS A 204 7.80 16.45 -2.22
CA LYS A 204 7.75 17.30 -3.40
C LYS A 204 7.72 18.79 -3.03
N TYR A 205 7.00 19.17 -1.99
CA TYR A 205 6.88 20.56 -1.52
C TYR A 205 8.25 21.15 -1.17
N PHE A 206 9.08 20.41 -0.41
CA PHE A 206 10.40 20.89 0.00
C PHE A 206 11.41 21.01 -1.15
N ARG A 207 11.16 20.34 -2.27
CA ARG A 207 12.01 20.36 -3.46
C ARG A 207 11.44 21.16 -4.63
N SER A 208 10.27 21.76 -4.45
CA SER A 208 9.62 22.55 -5.50
C SER A 208 10.08 24.01 -5.47
N THR A 209 10.21 24.60 -6.66
CA THR A 209 10.43 26.04 -6.83
C THR A 209 9.28 26.83 -6.21
N PRO A 210 9.49 28.10 -5.79
CA PRO A 210 8.44 28.93 -5.20
C PRO A 210 7.17 29.00 -6.06
N LEU A 211 7.29 29.01 -7.39
CA LEU A 211 6.17 29.02 -8.33
C LEU A 211 5.35 27.71 -8.33
N ARG A 212 5.98 26.56 -8.05
CA ARG A 212 5.32 25.25 -8.04
C ARG A 212 4.74 24.88 -6.67
N ARG A 213 5.19 25.52 -5.59
CA ARG A 213 4.71 25.23 -4.23
C ARG A 213 3.20 25.42 -4.04
N PRO A 214 2.54 26.46 -4.59
CA PRO A 214 1.09 26.62 -4.48
C PRO A 214 0.32 25.42 -5.03
N PHE A 215 0.75 24.85 -6.16
CA PHE A 215 0.11 23.67 -6.74
C PHE A 215 0.24 22.44 -5.83
N VAL A 216 1.42 22.18 -5.27
CA VAL A 216 1.61 21.07 -4.32
C VAL A 216 0.78 21.27 -3.04
N LEU A 217 0.67 22.52 -2.57
CA LEU A 217 -0.17 22.87 -1.42
C LEU A 217 -1.66 22.64 -1.72
N LEU A 218 -2.13 23.00 -2.91
CA LEU A 218 -3.50 22.73 -3.35
C LEU A 218 -3.80 21.23 -3.35
N LEU A 219 -2.89 20.40 -3.87
CA LEU A 219 -3.03 18.94 -3.82
C LEU A 219 -3.05 18.42 -2.37
N PHE A 220 -2.25 19.00 -1.49
CA PHE A 220 -2.22 18.65 -0.07
C PHE A 220 -3.57 18.95 0.61
N VAL A 221 -4.12 20.14 0.38
CA VAL A 221 -5.43 20.55 0.91
C VAL A 221 -6.55 19.67 0.33
N ALA A 222 -6.55 19.41 -0.97
CA ALA A 222 -7.53 18.53 -1.60
C ALA A 222 -7.47 17.11 -1.03
N SER A 223 -6.26 16.56 -0.85
CA SER A 223 -6.07 15.24 -0.23
C SER A 223 -6.54 15.22 1.22
N ALA A 224 -6.25 16.26 2.03
CA ALA A 224 -6.73 16.37 3.40
C ALA A 224 -8.26 16.44 3.47
N PHE A 225 -8.89 17.21 2.60
CA PHE A 225 -10.34 17.31 2.52
C PHE A 225 -10.97 15.97 2.13
N MET A 226 -10.49 15.30 1.08
CA MET A 226 -10.98 13.97 0.71
C MET A 226 -10.75 12.95 1.83
N HIS A 227 -9.59 12.99 2.50
CA HIS A 227 -9.31 12.10 3.63
C HIS A 227 -10.35 12.27 4.73
N PHE A 228 -10.65 13.52 5.10
CA PHE A 228 -11.70 13.85 6.06
C PHE A 228 -13.05 13.24 5.65
N LEU A 229 -13.45 13.42 4.39
CA LEU A 229 -14.70 12.87 3.86
C LEU A 229 -14.76 11.33 3.87
N THR A 230 -13.62 10.62 3.87
CA THR A 230 -13.63 9.14 3.95
C THR A 230 -14.13 8.62 5.31
N GLY A 231 -14.04 9.43 6.37
CA GLY A 231 -14.33 9.02 7.73
C GLY A 231 -13.41 7.90 8.25
N SER A 232 -12.29 7.58 7.57
CA SER A 232 -11.41 6.48 7.96
C SER A 232 -10.47 6.90 9.10
N ARG A 233 -10.94 6.70 10.34
CA ARG A 233 -10.23 7.11 11.56
C ARG A 233 -8.82 6.49 11.65
N ALA A 234 -8.69 5.21 11.30
CA ALA A 234 -7.41 4.50 11.33
C ALA A 234 -6.37 5.17 10.42
N SER A 235 -6.72 5.49 9.17
CA SER A 235 -5.80 6.12 8.22
C SER A 235 -5.50 7.58 8.56
N MET A 236 -6.43 8.29 9.23
CA MET A 236 -6.18 9.64 9.73
C MET A 236 -5.15 9.63 10.87
N ILE A 237 -5.35 8.77 11.88
CA ILE A 237 -4.43 8.63 13.01
C ILE A 237 -3.01 8.28 12.51
N THR A 238 -2.91 7.32 11.60
CA THR A 238 -1.62 6.93 11.01
C THR A 238 -1.02 8.03 10.15
N ALA A 239 -1.82 8.82 9.42
CA ALA A 239 -1.34 9.98 8.68
C ALA A 239 -0.71 11.05 9.59
N PHE A 240 -1.37 11.37 10.70
CA PHE A 240 -0.82 12.32 11.67
C PHE A 240 0.48 11.80 12.30
N PHE A 241 0.50 10.52 12.68
CA PHE A 241 1.72 9.86 13.15
C PHE A 241 2.83 9.95 12.08
N GLY A 242 2.51 9.76 10.81
CA GLY A 242 3.43 9.90 9.70
C GLY A 242 4.02 11.30 9.54
N ILE A 243 3.18 12.34 9.59
CA ILE A 243 3.64 13.74 9.53
C ILE A 243 4.56 14.05 10.71
N PHE A 244 4.24 13.55 11.92
CA PHE A 244 5.10 13.65 13.09
C PHE A 244 6.46 12.97 12.85
N VAL A 245 6.47 11.71 12.39
CA VAL A 245 7.69 10.95 12.05
C VAL A 245 8.53 11.70 11.03
N TRP A 246 7.93 12.26 9.99
CA TRP A 246 8.61 13.04 8.96
C TRP A 246 9.40 14.21 9.58
N PHE A 247 8.74 15.05 10.38
CA PHE A 247 9.39 16.21 10.99
C PHE A 247 10.39 15.83 12.09
N PHE A 248 10.14 14.74 12.81
CA PHE A 248 11.06 14.17 13.80
C PHE A 248 12.38 13.77 13.15
N ILE A 249 12.33 12.98 12.07
CA ILE A 249 13.53 12.56 11.32
C ILE A 249 14.26 13.79 10.74
N GLN A 250 13.53 14.80 10.27
CA GLN A 250 14.12 16.03 9.74
C GLN A 250 14.72 16.96 10.81
N LYS A 251 14.60 16.63 12.11
CA LYS A 251 14.99 17.48 13.24
C LYS A 251 14.37 18.89 13.23
N LYS A 252 13.20 19.05 12.59
CA LYS A 252 12.51 20.35 12.47
C LYS A 252 11.57 20.58 13.67
N LYS A 253 12.15 20.81 14.86
CA LYS A 253 11.44 20.91 16.16
C LYS A 253 10.23 21.86 16.14
N VAL A 254 10.36 23.04 15.53
CA VAL A 254 9.24 24.01 15.45
C VAL A 254 8.06 23.44 14.65
N LYS A 255 8.35 22.84 13.47
CA LYS A 255 7.31 22.22 12.64
C LYS A 255 6.69 21.00 13.32
N LEU A 256 7.47 20.29 14.12
CA LEU A 256 6.99 19.20 14.96
C LEU A 256 5.96 19.69 15.98
N ILE A 257 6.30 20.74 16.75
CA ILE A 257 5.39 21.35 17.72
C ILE A 257 4.12 21.86 17.02
N LEU A 258 4.24 22.54 15.88
CA LEU A 258 3.08 23.00 15.11
C LEU A 258 2.21 21.83 14.61
N SER A 259 2.82 20.73 14.17
CA SER A 259 2.06 19.55 13.74
C SER A 259 1.31 18.88 14.90
N LEU A 260 1.91 18.86 16.09
CA LEU A 260 1.25 18.37 17.31
C LEU A 260 0.11 19.29 17.75
N GLY A 261 0.32 20.61 17.70
CA GLY A 261 -0.71 21.60 17.99
C GLY A 261 -1.90 21.46 17.04
N LEU A 262 -1.64 21.35 15.73
CA LEU A 262 -2.69 21.12 14.73
C LEU A 262 -3.43 19.81 14.97
N LEU A 263 -2.73 18.72 15.30
CA LEU A 263 -3.34 17.45 15.66
C LEU A 263 -4.30 17.58 16.85
N CYS A 264 -3.88 18.29 17.91
CA CYS A 264 -4.72 18.51 19.07
C CYS A 264 -5.98 19.31 18.70
N VAL A 265 -5.83 20.38 17.89
CA VAL A 265 -6.98 21.17 17.42
C VAL A 265 -7.92 20.34 16.56
N LEU A 266 -7.41 19.52 15.64
CA LEU A 266 -8.23 18.66 14.79
C LEU A 266 -8.94 17.58 15.61
N ALA A 267 -8.27 17.00 16.62
CA ALA A 267 -8.87 16.05 17.52
C ALA A 267 -10.03 16.69 18.33
N LEU A 268 -9.81 17.89 18.87
CA LEU A 268 -10.86 18.66 19.55
C LEU A 268 -12.02 19.00 18.61
N PHE A 269 -11.73 19.44 17.40
CA PHE A 269 -12.73 19.74 16.38
C PHE A 269 -13.58 18.51 16.03
N VAL A 270 -12.95 17.34 15.86
CA VAL A 270 -13.66 16.08 15.60
C VAL A 270 -14.55 15.68 16.78
N VAL A 271 -14.08 15.86 18.01
CA VAL A 271 -14.86 15.53 19.23
C VAL A 271 -16.07 16.47 19.38
N GLU A 272 -15.89 17.75 19.08
CA GLU A 272 -16.91 18.79 19.24
C GLU A 272 -17.96 18.75 18.14
N PHE A 273 -17.54 18.77 16.87
CA PHE A 273 -18.46 18.91 15.74
C PHE A 273 -19.07 17.60 15.28
N ARG A 274 -18.48 16.45 15.65
CA ARG A 274 -18.91 15.08 15.26
C ARG A 274 -19.57 15.07 13.88
N PRO A 275 -18.83 15.40 12.79
CA PRO A 275 -19.42 15.45 11.46
C PRO A 275 -20.13 14.12 11.18
N ILE A 276 -21.26 14.17 10.48
CA ILE A 276 -22.12 13.01 10.20
C ILE A 276 -21.30 11.82 9.69
N SER A 277 -20.33 12.04 8.80
CA SER A 277 -19.44 10.99 8.28
C SER A 277 -18.56 10.28 9.33
N LEU A 278 -18.44 10.84 10.53
CA LEU A 278 -17.77 10.27 11.69
C LEU A 278 -18.76 9.83 12.79
N GLN A 279 -20.05 10.13 12.67
CA GLN A 279 -21.07 9.59 13.56
C GLN A 279 -21.23 8.08 13.31
N ARG A 280 -21.56 7.35 14.37
CA ARG A 280 -21.90 5.93 14.31
C ARG A 280 -23.23 5.77 15.02
N GLU A 281 -23.95 4.70 14.69
CA GLU A 281 -25.20 4.34 15.34
C GLU A 281 -25.11 4.48 16.86
N GLU A 282 -26.17 5.03 17.45
CA GLU A 282 -26.28 5.30 18.87
C GLU A 282 -26.02 4.01 19.67
N GLY A 283 -24.87 3.95 20.34
CA GLY A 283 -24.45 2.79 21.14
C GLY A 283 -23.01 2.36 20.91
N ALA A 284 -22.43 2.65 19.74
CA ALA A 284 -21.02 2.38 19.48
C ALA A 284 -20.15 3.32 20.35
N LYS A 285 -19.45 2.77 21.35
CA LYS A 285 -18.54 3.56 22.18
C LYS A 285 -17.42 4.12 21.30
N LEU A 286 -16.88 5.29 21.66
CA LEU A 286 -15.71 5.85 20.97
C LEU A 286 -14.50 4.88 21.01
N THR A 287 -14.46 4.04 22.04
CA THR A 287 -13.48 2.95 22.23
C THR A 287 -13.82 1.67 21.49
N ASP A 288 -15.06 1.49 21.02
CA ASP A 288 -15.43 0.30 20.26
C ASP A 288 -14.68 0.33 18.93
N LEU A 289 -13.72 -0.56 18.80
CA LEU A 289 -12.94 -0.78 17.58
C LEU A 289 -13.80 -1.36 16.44
N THR A 290 -15.12 -1.11 16.39
CA THR A 290 -16.03 -1.61 15.34
C THR A 290 -16.12 -3.13 15.36
N ASP A 291 -16.36 -3.72 16.53
CA ASP A 291 -16.40 -5.17 16.74
C ASP A 291 -15.09 -5.94 16.41
N ARG A 292 -13.98 -5.26 16.09
CA ARG A 292 -12.68 -5.88 15.79
C ARG A 292 -12.16 -6.81 16.88
N GLU A 293 -12.56 -6.59 18.12
CA GLU A 293 -12.21 -7.47 19.24
C GLU A 293 -12.66 -8.92 18.99
N LYS A 294 -13.86 -9.10 18.41
CA LYS A 294 -14.37 -10.43 18.02
C LYS A 294 -13.54 -11.02 16.89
N PHE A 295 -13.17 -10.19 15.89
CA PHE A 295 -12.30 -10.60 14.78
C PHE A 295 -10.96 -11.15 15.28
N TRP A 296 -10.34 -10.41 16.21
CA TRP A 296 -9.03 -10.73 16.76
C TRP A 296 -9.08 -11.94 17.70
N TYR A 297 -10.15 -12.06 18.50
CA TYR A 297 -10.34 -13.23 19.35
C TYR A 297 -10.52 -14.50 18.51
N GLY A 298 -11.37 -14.48 17.48
CA GLY A 298 -11.53 -15.61 16.57
C GLY A 298 -10.22 -15.99 15.87
N SER A 299 -9.48 -14.98 15.40
CA SER A 299 -8.14 -15.16 14.81
C SER A 299 -7.17 -15.83 15.77
N TYR A 300 -7.17 -15.42 17.04
CA TYR A 300 -6.33 -16.01 18.08
C TYR A 300 -6.69 -17.49 18.33
N VAL A 301 -7.99 -17.81 18.45
CA VAL A 301 -8.43 -19.20 18.67
C VAL A 301 -7.99 -20.10 17.53
N LEU A 302 -8.15 -19.66 16.28
CA LEU A 302 -7.72 -20.44 15.11
C LEU A 302 -6.19 -20.57 15.02
N LEU A 303 -5.45 -19.51 15.35
CA LEU A 303 -3.99 -19.62 15.45
C LEU A 303 -3.58 -20.71 16.45
N MET A 304 -4.27 -20.84 17.58
CA MET A 304 -3.97 -21.86 18.58
C MET A 304 -4.31 -23.29 18.13
N GLU A 305 -5.22 -23.47 17.16
CA GLU A 305 -5.52 -24.78 16.56
C GLU A 305 -4.46 -25.26 15.58
N ARG A 306 -3.90 -24.34 14.78
CA ARG A 306 -2.86 -24.65 13.78
C ARG A 306 -1.64 -23.72 13.91
N PRO A 307 -0.95 -23.74 15.07
CA PRO A 307 0.04 -22.71 15.40
C PRO A 307 1.27 -22.70 14.50
N LEU A 308 1.63 -23.82 13.89
CA LEU A 308 2.85 -23.90 13.07
C LEU A 308 2.64 -23.47 11.63
N LEU A 309 1.59 -23.96 10.96
CA LEU A 309 1.39 -23.81 9.51
C LEU A 309 0.20 -22.95 9.11
N GLY A 310 -0.76 -22.73 10.02
CA GLY A 310 -1.98 -21.97 9.73
C GLY A 310 -2.94 -22.70 8.77
N TYR A 311 -3.73 -21.91 8.02
CA TYR A 311 -4.82 -22.38 7.16
C TYR A 311 -4.61 -22.12 5.67
N GLY A 312 -3.47 -21.54 5.27
CA GLY A 312 -3.17 -21.12 3.90
C GLY A 312 -3.01 -19.60 3.81
N TYR A 313 -2.11 -19.13 2.96
CA TYR A 313 -1.87 -17.71 2.79
C TYR A 313 -3.08 -16.99 2.17
N GLY A 314 -3.50 -15.88 2.79
CA GLY A 314 -4.55 -14.99 2.29
C GLY A 314 -5.99 -15.45 2.51
N VAL A 315 -6.24 -16.55 3.22
CA VAL A 315 -7.60 -17.11 3.40
C VAL A 315 -8.29 -16.65 4.68
N GLU A 316 -7.79 -15.60 5.32
CA GLU A 316 -8.27 -15.16 6.62
C GLU A 316 -9.76 -14.79 6.67
N GLY A 317 -10.38 -14.43 5.55
CA GLY A 317 -11.81 -14.16 5.49
C GLY A 317 -12.68 -15.41 5.61
N LYS A 318 -12.16 -16.59 5.26
CA LYS A 318 -12.90 -17.86 5.37
C LYS A 318 -13.10 -18.34 6.79
N ILE A 319 -12.36 -17.78 7.74
CA ILE A 319 -12.52 -18.01 9.18
C ILE A 319 -13.97 -17.82 9.62
N TRP A 320 -14.68 -16.89 8.97
CA TRP A 320 -16.05 -16.54 9.30
C TRP A 320 -17.08 -17.54 8.77
N GLU A 321 -16.69 -18.51 7.95
CA GLU A 321 -17.54 -19.65 7.60
C GLU A 321 -17.60 -20.69 8.74
N ASP A 322 -16.72 -20.61 9.74
CA ASP A 322 -16.73 -21.50 10.90
C ASP A 322 -17.95 -21.22 11.80
N PRO A 323 -18.83 -22.21 12.08
CA PRO A 323 -20.03 -22.02 12.88
C PRO A 323 -19.79 -21.47 14.30
N ARG A 324 -18.58 -21.60 14.85
CA ARG A 324 -18.22 -21.08 16.17
C ARG A 324 -18.11 -19.57 16.21
N PHE A 325 -17.83 -18.97 15.05
CA PHE A 325 -17.63 -17.53 14.90
C PHE A 325 -18.66 -16.90 13.97
N TYR A 326 -19.44 -17.69 13.25
CA TYR A 326 -20.49 -17.19 12.37
C TYR A 326 -21.66 -16.60 13.17
N ASP A 327 -21.92 -15.31 12.99
CA ASP A 327 -23.07 -14.62 13.58
C ASP A 327 -24.11 -14.27 12.50
N THR A 328 -25.16 -15.08 12.40
CA THR A 328 -26.27 -14.86 11.45
C THR A 328 -27.04 -13.55 11.69
N LYS A 329 -26.94 -12.96 12.88
CA LYS A 329 -27.71 -11.77 13.25
C LYS A 329 -26.96 -10.48 12.98
N GLY A 330 -25.64 -10.54 12.80
CA GLY A 330 -24.84 -9.38 12.44
C GLY A 330 -24.74 -9.22 10.92
N THR A 331 -25.13 -8.05 10.41
CA THR A 331 -24.93 -7.66 8.99
C THR A 331 -23.47 -7.50 8.59
N LEU A 332 -22.54 -7.55 9.56
CA LEU A 332 -21.09 -7.45 9.36
C LEU A 332 -20.39 -8.79 9.04
N TRP A 333 -21.14 -9.89 8.95
CA TRP A 333 -20.61 -11.27 8.95
C TRP A 333 -20.82 -12.01 7.63
N SER A 334 -20.65 -11.35 6.48
CA SER A 334 -20.54 -12.10 5.23
C SER A 334 -19.18 -12.79 5.22
N GLY A 335 -19.16 -14.07 5.57
CA GLY A 335 -17.98 -14.93 5.57
C GLY A 335 -17.45 -15.17 4.15
N SER A 336 -16.94 -14.11 3.53
CA SER A 336 -16.27 -14.18 2.25
C SER A 336 -14.78 -14.25 2.48
N VAL A 337 -14.07 -14.92 1.58
CA VAL A 337 -12.60 -14.96 1.55
C VAL A 337 -11.96 -13.56 1.52
N LYS A 338 -12.73 -12.53 1.14
CA LYS A 338 -12.30 -11.13 1.06
C LYS A 338 -12.52 -10.35 2.35
N ALA A 339 -13.23 -10.92 3.32
CA ALA A 339 -13.46 -10.28 4.61
C ALA A 339 -12.11 -10.05 5.30
N SER A 340 -11.81 -8.78 5.57
CA SER A 340 -10.59 -8.36 6.26
C SER A 340 -10.69 -8.71 7.74
N LEU A 341 -9.64 -9.26 8.33
CA LEU A 341 -9.51 -9.36 9.79
C LEU A 341 -9.24 -8.00 10.46
N HIS A 342 -9.08 -6.95 9.66
CA HIS A 342 -8.71 -5.61 10.11
C HIS A 342 -7.42 -5.63 10.96
N ASN A 343 -6.52 -6.58 10.68
CA ASN A 343 -5.22 -6.71 11.32
C ASN A 343 -4.36 -7.64 10.45
N GLY A 344 -3.48 -7.06 9.65
CA GLY A 344 -2.63 -7.81 8.75
C GLY A 344 -1.60 -8.69 9.46
N TYR A 345 -1.30 -8.47 10.74
CA TYR A 345 -0.42 -9.36 11.50
C TYR A 345 -1.14 -10.66 11.86
N PHE A 346 -2.40 -10.57 12.29
CA PHE A 346 -3.25 -11.75 12.48
C PHE A 346 -3.55 -12.46 11.16
N SER A 347 -3.78 -11.72 10.06
CA SER A 347 -3.91 -12.33 8.72
C SER A 347 -2.73 -13.26 8.39
N ILE A 348 -1.49 -12.80 8.59
CA ILE A 348 -0.30 -13.64 8.32
C ILE A 348 -0.20 -14.78 9.33
N ALA A 349 -0.41 -14.52 10.63
CA ALA A 349 -0.29 -15.56 11.65
C ALA A 349 -1.32 -16.69 11.46
N VAL A 350 -2.58 -16.37 11.19
CA VAL A 350 -3.61 -17.39 10.94
C VAL A 350 -3.38 -18.08 9.60
N GLY A 351 -2.96 -17.35 8.57
CA GLY A 351 -2.71 -17.94 7.25
C GLY A 351 -1.51 -18.88 7.20
N LEU A 352 -0.39 -18.50 7.82
CA LEU A 352 0.89 -19.20 7.68
C LEU A 352 1.48 -19.73 9.00
N GLY A 353 0.75 -19.60 10.11
CA GLY A 353 1.23 -19.95 11.44
C GLY A 353 2.35 -19.05 11.94
N MET A 354 2.91 -19.42 13.08
CA MET A 354 3.99 -18.70 13.76
C MET A 354 5.29 -18.70 12.96
N ILE A 355 5.53 -19.71 12.12
CA ILE A 355 6.73 -19.78 11.28
C ILE A 355 6.66 -18.66 10.21
N GLY A 356 5.56 -18.61 9.45
CA GLY A 356 5.37 -17.55 8.46
C GLY A 356 5.32 -16.16 9.09
N PHE A 357 4.67 -16.03 10.25
CA PHE A 357 4.60 -14.79 11.01
C PHE A 357 5.98 -14.29 11.46
N PHE A 358 6.85 -15.16 11.97
CA PHE A 358 8.19 -14.76 12.40
C PHE A 358 9.03 -14.25 11.22
N VAL A 359 9.02 -14.97 10.09
CA VAL A 359 9.72 -14.54 8.87
C VAL A 359 9.16 -13.20 8.38
N TRP A 360 7.84 -13.01 8.44
CA TRP A 360 7.18 -11.75 8.10
C TRP A 360 7.65 -10.59 8.98
N CYS A 361 7.71 -10.78 10.31
CA CYS A 361 8.26 -9.78 11.21
C CYS A 361 9.69 -9.42 10.85
N LEU A 362 10.57 -10.39 10.57
CA LEU A 362 11.95 -10.12 10.16
C LEU A 362 12.02 -9.28 8.88
N ILE A 363 11.20 -9.61 7.88
CA ILE A 363 11.11 -8.84 6.62
C ILE A 363 10.78 -7.38 6.92
N LEU A 364 9.82 -7.10 7.80
CA LEU A 364 9.42 -5.74 8.15
C LEU A 364 10.49 -5.01 8.99
N PHE A 365 11.11 -5.68 9.96
CA PHE A 365 12.01 -5.06 10.93
C PHE A 365 13.44 -4.85 10.41
N ILE A 366 13.96 -5.70 9.52
CA ILE A 366 15.37 -5.60 9.09
C ILE A 366 15.67 -4.26 8.41
N PRO A 367 14.93 -3.78 7.40
CA PRO A 367 15.24 -2.48 6.80
C PRO A 367 15.02 -1.31 7.77
N LEU A 368 14.04 -1.40 8.68
CA LEU A 368 13.90 -0.40 9.74
C LEU A 368 15.14 -0.34 10.64
N TRP A 369 15.68 -1.49 11.03
CA TRP A 369 16.91 -1.56 11.81
C TRP A 369 18.10 -1.00 11.04
N GLN A 370 18.28 -1.40 9.79
CA GLN A 370 19.33 -0.89 8.90
C GLN A 370 19.26 0.64 8.74
N SER A 371 18.05 1.20 8.72
CA SER A 371 17.86 2.65 8.60
C SER A 371 18.46 3.48 9.75
N ARG A 372 18.79 2.87 10.89
CA ARG A 372 19.35 3.58 12.06
C ARG A 372 20.71 4.21 11.75
N SER A 373 21.52 3.57 10.89
CA SER A 373 22.82 4.10 10.47
C SER A 373 22.71 5.18 9.39
N LEU A 374 21.58 5.27 8.69
CA LEU A 374 21.39 6.26 7.63
C LEU A 374 21.40 7.69 8.18
N PRO A 375 22.06 8.66 7.51
CA PRO A 375 21.99 10.03 7.97
C PRO A 375 20.64 10.67 7.64
N PHE A 376 20.31 11.75 8.34
CA PHE A 376 19.02 12.44 8.17
C PHE A 376 18.95 13.13 6.81
N ASN A 377 18.04 12.68 5.93
CA ASN A 377 17.78 13.28 4.62
C ASN A 377 16.31 13.07 4.21
N ASP A 378 15.89 13.71 3.12
CA ASP A 378 14.50 13.66 2.65
C ASP A 378 14.07 12.25 2.17
N PHE A 379 14.97 11.45 1.61
CA PHE A 379 14.68 10.08 1.17
C PHE A 379 14.43 9.15 2.37
N LYS A 380 15.27 9.24 3.41
CA LYS A 380 15.11 8.53 4.68
C LYS A 380 13.79 8.94 5.34
N SER A 381 13.50 10.25 5.40
CA SER A 381 12.24 10.75 5.95
C SER A 381 11.04 10.19 5.19
N PHE A 382 11.07 10.22 3.86
CA PHE A 382 10.00 9.64 3.04
C PHE A 382 9.80 8.16 3.33
N ALA A 383 10.86 7.37 3.19
CA ALA A 383 10.73 5.93 3.22
C ALA A 383 10.33 5.43 4.62
N LEU A 384 10.92 5.95 5.68
CA LEU A 384 10.54 5.59 7.05
C LEU A 384 9.15 6.07 7.44
N THR A 385 8.74 7.25 6.98
CA THR A 385 7.38 7.75 7.21
C THR A 385 6.36 6.80 6.59
N VAL A 386 6.52 6.46 5.31
CA VAL A 386 5.65 5.49 4.62
C VAL A 386 5.64 4.15 5.33
N MET A 387 6.82 3.59 5.65
CA MET A 387 6.92 2.28 6.30
C MET A 387 6.20 2.24 7.64
N LEU A 388 6.47 3.21 8.51
CA LEU A 388 5.88 3.25 9.85
C LEU A 388 4.38 3.54 9.81
N MET A 389 3.91 4.40 8.90
CA MET A 389 2.49 4.64 8.67
C MET A 389 1.76 3.36 8.23
N CYS A 390 2.31 2.64 7.25
CA CYS A 390 1.67 1.45 6.73
C CYS A 390 1.76 0.28 7.71
N MET A 391 2.83 0.14 8.50
CA MET A 391 2.92 -0.86 9.57
C MET A 391 1.93 -0.60 10.69
N LEU A 392 1.72 0.66 11.08
CA LEU A 392 0.69 1.03 12.04
C LEU A 392 -0.72 0.83 11.47
N LEU A 393 -0.95 1.21 10.21
CA LEU A 393 -2.22 0.94 9.56
C LEU A 393 -2.44 -0.56 9.41
N ASN A 394 -1.41 -1.36 9.19
CA ASN A 394 -1.49 -2.82 9.10
C ASN A 394 -1.91 -3.49 10.43
N PHE A 395 -1.76 -2.79 11.55
CA PHE A 395 -2.29 -3.26 12.83
C PHE A 395 -3.80 -3.06 12.92
N LEU A 396 -4.28 -1.98 12.29
CA LEU A 396 -5.69 -1.57 12.28
C LEU A 396 -6.46 -2.09 11.05
N GLU A 397 -5.76 -2.55 10.02
CA GLU A 397 -6.31 -2.98 8.74
C GLU A 397 -5.41 -4.09 8.15
N SER A 398 -5.94 -4.99 7.33
CA SER A 398 -5.11 -5.97 6.62
C SER A 398 -4.56 -5.35 5.33
N LEU A 399 -3.41 -4.67 5.43
CA LEU A 399 -2.86 -3.85 4.33
C LEU A 399 -1.68 -4.51 3.59
N LEU A 400 -0.67 -4.95 4.34
CA LEU A 400 0.66 -5.28 3.80
C LEU A 400 0.78 -6.70 3.26
N GLY A 401 -0.10 -7.60 3.71
CA GLY A 401 -0.10 -9.01 3.32
C GLY A 401 -0.61 -9.27 1.90
N GLY A 402 -0.58 -8.30 1.00
CA GLY A 402 -1.08 -8.46 -0.36
C GLY A 402 -0.75 -7.27 -1.27
N VAL A 403 -1.33 -7.30 -2.47
CA VAL A 403 -1.12 -6.30 -3.54
C VAL A 403 -2.38 -5.49 -3.85
N ASP A 404 -3.35 -5.50 -2.94
CA ASP A 404 -4.70 -4.98 -3.20
C ASP A 404 -4.82 -3.46 -3.12
N SER A 405 -3.88 -2.80 -2.45
CA SER A 405 -3.93 -1.38 -2.21
C SER A 405 -2.71 -0.68 -2.77
N LEU A 406 -2.90 0.55 -3.22
CA LEU A 406 -1.80 1.43 -3.59
C LEU A 406 -0.86 1.65 -2.40
N ALA A 407 -1.39 1.76 -1.17
CA ALA A 407 -0.59 1.94 0.02
C ALA A 407 0.37 0.76 0.28
N ALA A 408 -0.07 -0.48 0.03
CA ALA A 408 0.81 -1.65 0.09
C ALA A 408 1.93 -1.57 -0.96
N ILE A 409 1.63 -1.17 -2.20
CA ILE A 409 2.64 -1.03 -3.26
C ILE A 409 3.67 0.06 -2.89
N ILE A 410 3.22 1.22 -2.42
CA ILE A 410 4.12 2.30 -2.00
C ILE A 410 4.93 1.89 -0.75
N PHE A 411 4.36 1.08 0.16
CA PHE A 411 5.11 0.48 1.26
C PHE A 411 6.28 -0.36 0.75
N TRP A 412 6.04 -1.28 -0.18
CA TRP A 412 7.09 -2.16 -0.72
C TRP A 412 8.16 -1.38 -1.48
N ILE A 413 7.79 -0.32 -2.19
CA ILE A 413 8.73 0.61 -2.80
C ILE A 413 9.59 1.29 -1.71
N ALA A 414 8.97 1.85 -0.66
CA ALA A 414 9.69 2.47 0.46
C ALA A 414 10.62 1.48 1.18
N TRP A 415 10.20 0.22 1.34
CA TRP A 415 10.98 -0.84 1.94
C TRP A 415 12.26 -1.15 1.12
N VAL A 416 12.16 -1.24 -0.22
CA VAL A 416 13.34 -1.37 -1.09
C VAL A 416 14.23 -0.13 -1.03
N LEU A 417 13.65 1.07 -0.99
CA LEU A 417 14.40 2.33 -0.89
C LEU A 417 15.26 2.37 0.37
N VAL A 418 14.73 1.98 1.54
CA VAL A 418 15.50 1.95 2.80
C VAL A 418 16.64 0.93 2.72
N GLY A 419 16.35 -0.28 2.23
CA GLY A 419 17.37 -1.31 2.09
C GLY A 419 18.51 -0.90 1.17
N ARG A 420 18.19 -0.29 0.02
CA ARG A 420 19.20 0.17 -0.94
C ARG A 420 20.01 1.35 -0.40
N LEU A 421 19.36 2.35 0.23
CA LEU A 421 20.06 3.46 0.87
C LEU A 421 21.07 2.95 1.91
N SER A 422 20.71 1.91 2.66
CA SER A 422 21.57 1.35 3.73
C SER A 422 22.80 0.65 3.14
N ASN A 423 22.64 -0.12 2.06
CA ASN A 423 23.75 -0.77 1.38
C ASN A 423 24.71 0.25 0.77
N THR A 424 24.20 1.23 0.02
CA THR A 424 25.02 2.28 -0.61
C THR A 424 25.79 3.11 0.43
N TYR A 425 25.22 3.31 1.62
CA TYR A 425 25.90 4.02 2.71
C TYR A 425 27.03 3.19 3.34
N GLN A 426 26.87 1.87 3.43
CA GLN A 426 27.89 0.97 3.99
C GLN A 426 29.07 0.73 3.04
N GLU A 427 28.83 0.78 1.73
CA GLU A 427 29.83 0.46 0.71
C GLU A 427 30.86 1.58 0.46
N GLY A 428 30.72 2.78 1.05
CA GLY A 428 31.62 3.91 0.74
C GLY A 428 32.14 4.72 1.93
N GLU A 429 33.48 4.79 2.04
CA GLU A 429 34.18 6.01 2.51
C GLU A 429 33.91 7.19 1.56
N ASP A 430 33.57 6.92 0.29
CA ASP A 430 33.08 7.89 -0.71
C ASP A 430 31.58 8.22 -0.60
N GLY A 431 30.84 7.62 0.34
CA GLY A 431 29.43 7.96 0.62
C GLY A 431 29.24 9.41 1.08
N GLN A 432 30.32 10.05 1.56
CA GLN A 432 30.39 11.47 1.85
C GLN A 432 30.15 12.35 0.60
N HIS A 433 30.56 11.91 -0.60
CA HIS A 433 30.39 12.72 -1.82
C HIS A 433 28.92 12.90 -2.23
N LEU A 434 28.06 11.89 -2.03
CA LEU A 434 26.61 12.03 -2.22
C LEU A 434 25.94 12.92 -1.17
N TYR A 435 26.55 13.02 0.03
CA TYR A 435 26.10 13.88 1.12
C TYR A 435 26.55 15.33 0.97
N ASP A 436 27.77 15.59 0.51
CA ASP A 436 28.36 16.93 0.43
C ASP A 436 27.76 17.78 -0.70
N LEU A 437 27.30 17.17 -1.79
CA LEU A 437 26.50 17.86 -2.82
C LEU A 437 25.16 18.43 -2.30
N GLY A 438 24.67 17.94 -1.15
CA GLY A 438 23.46 18.46 -0.51
C GLY A 438 23.68 19.76 0.28
N LYS A 439 24.92 20.05 0.69
CA LYS A 439 25.27 21.27 1.45
C LYS A 439 25.63 22.45 0.57
N SER A 440 26.08 22.24 -0.68
CA SER A 440 26.49 23.33 -1.57
C SER A 440 25.35 24.00 -2.36
N LEU A 441 24.10 23.51 -2.23
CA LEU A 441 22.93 23.98 -3.00
C LEU A 441 21.76 24.47 -2.12
N ARG A 442 21.98 24.59 -0.80
CA ARG A 442 21.09 25.33 0.12
C ARG A 442 21.80 26.60 0.53
#